data_AF-A0A485MXM4-F1
#
_entry.id   AF-A0A485MXM4-F1
#
_cell.length_a   1.000
_cell.length_b   1.000
_cell.length_c   1.000
_cell.angle_alpha   90.00
_cell.angle_beta   90.00
_cell.angle_gamma   90.00
#
_symmetry.space_group_name_H-M   'P 1'
#
loop_
_entity.id
_entity.type
_entity.pdbx_description
1 polymer ?
#
loop_
_entity_poly.entity_id
_entity_poly.type
_entity_poly.pdbx_seq_one_letter_code
_entity_poly.pdbx_strand_id
1 'polypeptide(L)'
;MTSGLPVPSQAGHAGISGLIMDPECSQLLPALCSVLADPRQPVADDTCLEKLLDWFKTITEAGSSLLLLQENPCLLGLLCHMLKPQDLSPRVLAFSLRLAGMLAAQEDCFQYLQQGELLPRLFGEAGPLGGAAWTAPSVRSGWIQGLRSLARHPSALCFLADCGAVDTIFSLQGDSSLFVASAAGQLLVHILGLSLRGPAEGHPGLQTGDWPVCAQKIVSHIEESLRSAATPQITQALNVLTTTFGHCHSPWTQVLWVRLSPLVACLLEKDPVPAAHSLVDLLLSVARSPVLSSSSCGLWETLAQTLSHLSPTQAGPLALGILKLQECPQALRAQAFAVLLQPLTCVLEATAQAPGLLDSLDGTGGASVTVDTLLPSKAACVGLLCRTLAHLELLQPLPQRPSPWPQAPLLGATVTILRLCSGSATPTSDVGGHLCAFLVGCVRVQRAALDFLGTLSQGTGPRELVTQVFAVLLEYLTSPDSSPTPCFACSRF
;
A
#
# COMPACT_ATOMS: atom_id res chain seq x y z
N MET A 1 67.28 -23.28 -0.74
CA MET A 1 67.38 -24.50 -1.58
C MET A 1 65.99 -25.12 -1.65
N THR A 2 65.40 -25.12 -2.86
CA THR A 2 64.38 -26.06 -3.41
C THR A 2 63.45 -26.77 -2.43
N SER A 3 62.13 -26.57 -2.46
CA SER A 3 61.14 -27.34 -3.27
C SER A 3 59.78 -27.17 -2.58
N GLY A 4 58.58 -27.25 -3.17
CA GLY A 4 58.09 -27.46 -4.52
C GLY A 4 56.58 -27.14 -4.50
N LEU A 5 56.07 -26.55 -5.59
CA LEU A 5 54.64 -26.35 -5.83
C LEU A 5 54.01 -27.65 -6.35
N PRO A 6 52.73 -27.92 -6.02
CA PRO A 6 51.83 -28.60 -6.93
C PRO A 6 50.79 -27.61 -7.49
N VAL A 7 50.75 -27.54 -8.81
CA VAL A 7 49.65 -26.95 -9.60
C VAL A 7 48.47 -27.93 -9.59
N PRO A 8 47.23 -27.45 -9.47
CA PRO A 8 46.09 -28.11 -10.08
C PRO A 8 45.46 -27.23 -11.16
N SER A 9 45.66 -27.68 -12.40
CA SER A 9 44.65 -27.87 -13.45
C SER A 9 43.61 -26.76 -13.69
N GLN A 10 43.83 -26.04 -14.79
CA GLN A 10 42.79 -25.42 -15.60
C GLN A 10 41.71 -26.45 -15.97
N ALA A 11 40.48 -26.23 -15.48
CA ALA A 11 39.28 -26.85 -16.01
C ALA A 11 38.09 -25.91 -15.73
N GLY A 12 37.39 -25.50 -16.79
CA GLY A 12 36.08 -24.85 -16.69
C GLY A 12 36.04 -23.34 -16.94
N HIS A 13 36.64 -22.84 -18.01
CA HIS A 13 36.18 -21.61 -18.67
C HIS A 13 35.45 -22.01 -19.95
N ALA A 14 34.20 -22.44 -19.79
CA ALA A 14 33.28 -22.64 -20.89
C ALA A 14 31.96 -21.95 -20.52
N GLY A 15 31.62 -20.92 -21.29
CA GLY A 15 30.23 -20.46 -21.44
C GLY A 15 29.80 -19.26 -20.60
N ILE A 16 30.50 -18.14 -20.66
CA ILE A 16 29.86 -16.82 -20.52
C ILE A 16 30.37 -15.95 -21.67
N SER A 17 30.00 -16.31 -22.89
CA SER A 17 29.94 -15.31 -23.95
C SER A 17 28.84 -14.33 -23.55
N GLY A 18 29.18 -13.06 -23.40
CA GLY A 18 28.16 -12.01 -23.25
C GLY A 18 27.09 -12.21 -24.32
N LEU A 19 25.83 -12.18 -23.93
CA LEU A 19 24.67 -12.31 -24.82
C LEU A 19 24.66 -11.11 -25.79
N ILE A 20 25.49 -11.18 -26.82
CA ILE A 20 25.42 -10.34 -28.00
C ILE A 20 24.13 -10.77 -28.72
N MET A 21 23.37 -9.78 -29.20
CA MET A 21 22.16 -10.02 -29.99
C MET A 21 22.45 -11.05 -31.09
N ASP A 22 21.56 -12.04 -31.24
CA ASP A 22 21.66 -13.03 -32.30
C ASP A 22 21.71 -12.31 -33.67
N PRO A 23 22.73 -12.56 -34.51
CA PRO A 23 22.85 -11.91 -35.81
C PRO A 23 21.62 -12.06 -36.71
N GLU A 24 20.86 -13.15 -36.58
CA GLU A 24 19.59 -13.33 -37.32
C GLU A 24 18.53 -12.33 -36.85
N CYS A 25 18.44 -12.08 -35.54
CA CYS A 25 17.54 -11.07 -34.97
C CYS A 25 17.92 -9.65 -35.40
N SER A 26 19.22 -9.31 -35.42
CA SER A 26 19.70 -8.01 -35.93
C SER A 26 19.31 -7.79 -37.40
N GLN A 27 19.34 -8.84 -38.23
CA GLN A 27 18.94 -8.75 -39.65
C GLN A 27 17.44 -8.53 -39.84
N LEU A 28 16.60 -9.03 -38.93
CA LEU A 28 15.13 -8.88 -39.00
C LEU A 28 14.64 -7.54 -38.41
N LEU A 29 15.43 -6.92 -37.53
CA LEU A 29 15.07 -5.69 -36.83
C LEU A 29 14.61 -4.53 -37.75
N PRO A 30 15.28 -4.26 -38.90
CA PRO A 30 14.85 -3.19 -39.80
C PRO A 30 13.47 -3.44 -40.41
N ALA A 31 13.16 -4.69 -40.77
CA ALA A 31 11.85 -5.07 -41.31
C ALA A 31 10.77 -5.00 -40.23
N LEU A 32 11.09 -5.38 -38.99
CA LEU A 32 10.19 -5.21 -37.86
C LEU A 32 9.90 -3.73 -37.59
N CYS A 33 10.92 -2.88 -37.55
CA CYS A 33 10.75 -1.44 -37.34
C CYS A 33 9.91 -0.79 -38.44
N SER A 34 10.06 -1.22 -39.70
CA SER A 34 9.25 -0.68 -40.80
C SER A 34 7.78 -1.10 -40.71
N VAL A 35 7.49 -2.33 -40.28
CA VAL A 35 6.13 -2.81 -40.01
C VAL A 35 5.50 -2.03 -38.86
N LEU A 36 6.23 -1.83 -37.75
CA LEU A 36 5.73 -1.06 -36.61
C LEU A 36 5.46 0.42 -36.96
N ALA A 37 6.27 1.00 -37.85
CA ALA A 37 6.10 2.38 -38.29
C ALA A 37 4.99 2.59 -39.34
N ASP A 38 4.46 1.54 -39.97
CA ASP A 38 3.39 1.67 -40.97
C ASP A 38 2.00 1.52 -40.33
N PRO A 39 1.20 2.60 -40.23
CA PRO A 39 -0.12 2.54 -39.59
C PRO A 39 -1.13 1.68 -40.36
N ARG A 40 -0.81 1.29 -41.60
CA ARG A 40 -1.67 0.43 -42.44
C ARG A 40 -1.49 -1.07 -42.18
N GLN A 41 -0.41 -1.45 -41.50
CA GLN A 41 -0.16 -2.85 -41.17
C GLN A 41 -1.03 -3.28 -39.98
N PRO A 42 -1.52 -4.52 -39.96
CA PRO A 42 -2.19 -5.06 -38.78
C PRO A 42 -1.19 -5.05 -37.63
N VAL A 43 -1.46 -4.20 -36.64
CA VAL A 43 -0.60 -4.00 -35.47
C VAL A 43 -0.40 -5.34 -34.76
N ALA A 44 0.83 -5.60 -34.32
CA ALA A 44 1.16 -6.73 -33.46
C ALA A 44 0.20 -6.78 -32.26
N ASP A 45 -0.21 -7.98 -31.86
CA ASP A 45 -0.99 -8.13 -30.63
C ASP A 45 -0.18 -7.62 -29.42
N ASP A 46 -0.88 -7.21 -28.36
CA ASP A 46 -0.22 -6.67 -27.17
C ASP A 46 0.81 -7.67 -26.62
N THR A 47 0.53 -8.97 -26.74
CA THR A 47 1.44 -10.06 -26.34
C THR A 47 2.77 -10.04 -27.10
N CYS A 48 2.77 -9.85 -28.42
CA CYS A 48 4.02 -9.76 -29.19
C CYS A 48 4.83 -8.52 -28.82
N LEU A 49 4.19 -7.37 -28.61
CA LEU A 49 4.88 -6.15 -28.21
C LEU A 49 5.50 -6.28 -26.81
N GLU A 50 4.81 -6.91 -25.86
CA GLU A 50 5.38 -7.19 -24.54
C GLU A 50 6.58 -8.13 -24.63
N LYS A 51 6.47 -9.23 -25.38
CA LYS A 51 7.58 -10.17 -25.58
C LYS A 51 8.80 -9.51 -26.21
N LEU A 52 8.58 -8.57 -27.14
CA LEU A 52 9.65 -7.81 -27.76
C LEU A 52 10.33 -6.87 -26.75
N LEU A 53 9.57 -6.24 -25.85
CA LEU A 53 10.15 -5.45 -24.76
C LEU A 53 10.93 -6.31 -23.77
N ASP A 54 10.43 -7.49 -23.40
CA ASP A 54 11.15 -8.43 -22.54
C ASP A 54 12.48 -8.88 -23.16
N TRP A 55 12.47 -9.10 -24.48
CA TRP A 55 13.68 -9.41 -25.24
C TRP A 55 14.68 -8.25 -25.23
N PHE A 56 14.24 -7.02 -25.56
CA PHE A 56 15.11 -5.84 -25.48
C PHE A 56 15.64 -5.62 -24.05
N LYS A 57 14.81 -5.85 -23.03
CA LYS A 57 15.22 -5.74 -21.63
C LYS A 57 16.38 -6.68 -21.34
N THR A 58 16.27 -7.94 -21.75
CA THR A 58 17.33 -8.94 -21.57
C THR A 58 18.64 -8.51 -22.23
N ILE A 59 18.57 -7.93 -23.44
CA ILE A 59 19.75 -7.46 -24.17
C ILE A 59 20.38 -6.23 -23.49
N THR A 60 19.57 -5.24 -23.12
CA THR A 60 20.05 -4.00 -22.47
C THR A 60 20.56 -4.23 -21.05
N GLU A 61 20.08 -5.26 -20.34
CA GLU A 61 20.61 -5.67 -19.03
C GLU A 61 21.93 -6.46 -19.17
N ALA A 62 22.10 -7.21 -20.25
CA ALA A 62 23.31 -8.00 -20.51
C ALA A 62 24.45 -7.23 -21.22
N GLY A 63 24.13 -6.12 -21.90
CA GLY A 63 25.05 -5.38 -22.76
C GLY A 63 24.88 -3.86 -22.72
N SER A 64 25.51 -3.16 -23.67
CA SER A 64 25.41 -1.71 -23.82
C SER A 64 24.24 -1.35 -24.76
N SER A 65 23.32 -0.54 -24.24
CA SER A 65 22.20 0.04 -24.98
C SER A 65 22.68 1.01 -26.05
N LEU A 66 23.82 1.68 -25.82
CA LEU A 66 24.43 2.58 -26.79
C LEU A 66 24.98 1.79 -28.00
N LEU A 67 25.70 0.69 -27.76
CA LEU A 67 26.16 -0.18 -28.85
C LEU A 67 24.99 -0.76 -29.64
N LEU A 68 23.94 -1.21 -28.95
CA LEU A 68 22.72 -1.71 -29.58
C LEU A 68 22.13 -0.68 -30.57
N LEU A 69 22.03 0.59 -30.16
CA LEU A 69 21.53 1.66 -31.03
C LEU A 69 22.47 1.96 -32.20
N GLN A 70 23.78 1.93 -31.98
CA GLN A 70 24.78 2.21 -33.01
C GLN A 70 24.83 1.11 -34.08
N GLU A 71 24.69 -0.16 -33.67
CA GLU A 71 24.66 -1.31 -34.59
C GLU A 71 23.32 -1.42 -35.32
N ASN A 72 22.23 -0.93 -34.71
CA ASN A 72 20.88 -1.06 -35.24
C ASN A 72 20.19 0.32 -35.39
N PRO A 73 20.58 1.13 -36.40
CA PRO A 73 20.05 2.49 -36.59
C PRO A 73 18.54 2.53 -36.88
N CYS A 74 17.93 1.40 -37.26
CA CYS A 74 16.49 1.29 -37.44
C CYS A 74 15.68 1.56 -36.15
N LEU A 75 16.25 1.28 -34.97
CA LEU A 75 15.64 1.59 -33.68
C LEU A 75 15.53 3.11 -33.47
N LEU A 76 16.62 3.83 -33.72
CA LEU A 76 16.61 5.29 -33.67
C LEU A 76 15.65 5.86 -34.73
N GLY A 77 15.62 5.27 -35.93
CA GLY A 77 14.66 5.60 -36.97
C GLY A 77 13.20 5.44 -36.55
N LEU A 78 12.87 4.33 -35.86
CA LEU A 78 11.54 4.07 -35.30
C LEU A 78 11.16 5.14 -34.26
N LEU A 79 12.06 5.44 -33.32
CA LEU A 79 11.81 6.46 -32.29
C LEU A 79 11.62 7.86 -32.89
N CYS A 80 12.43 8.24 -33.88
CA CYS A 80 12.27 9.50 -34.60
C CYS A 80 10.98 9.55 -35.42
N HIS A 81 10.52 8.41 -35.95
CA HIS A 81 9.27 8.33 -36.70
C HIS A 81 8.05 8.74 -35.85
N MET A 82 8.12 8.48 -34.54
CA MET A 82 7.05 8.81 -33.58
C MET A 82 6.75 10.30 -33.44
N LEU A 83 7.71 11.16 -33.79
CA LEU A 83 7.58 12.61 -33.71
C LEU A 83 6.88 13.20 -34.94
N LYS A 84 6.54 12.38 -35.93
CA LYS A 84 5.82 12.83 -37.13
C LYS A 84 4.32 12.87 -36.85
N PRO A 85 3.58 13.85 -37.41
CA PRO A 85 2.14 14.02 -37.17
C PRO A 85 1.25 12.98 -37.88
N GLN A 86 1.65 11.70 -37.89
CA GLN A 86 0.87 10.61 -38.45
C GLN A 86 0.12 9.86 -37.36
N ASP A 87 -1.07 9.31 -37.69
CA ASP A 87 -1.89 8.51 -36.78
C ASP A 87 -1.24 7.15 -36.50
N LEU A 88 -0.18 7.15 -35.68
CA LEU A 88 0.41 5.92 -35.16
C LEU A 88 -0.56 5.25 -34.20
N SER A 89 -0.56 3.91 -34.19
CA SER A 89 -1.37 3.18 -33.25
C SER A 89 -0.95 3.50 -31.80
N PRO A 90 -1.89 3.73 -30.87
CA PRO A 90 -1.59 3.98 -29.46
C PRO A 90 -0.73 2.89 -28.80
N ARG A 91 -0.81 1.65 -29.31
CA ARG A 91 -0.01 0.50 -28.87
C ARG A 91 1.45 0.63 -29.26
N VAL A 92 1.73 0.91 -30.53
CA VAL A 92 3.11 1.12 -31.01
C VAL A 92 3.72 2.33 -30.33
N LEU A 93 2.95 3.40 -30.12
CA LEU A 93 3.40 4.58 -29.39
C LEU A 93 3.76 4.23 -27.94
N ALA A 94 2.90 3.51 -27.23
CA ALA A 94 3.20 3.04 -25.87
C ALA A 94 4.44 2.13 -25.81
N PHE A 95 4.57 1.18 -26.76
CA PHE A 95 5.72 0.30 -26.90
C PHE A 95 7.02 1.10 -27.09
N SER A 96 7.03 2.03 -28.04
CA SER A 96 8.21 2.81 -28.38
C SER A 96 8.63 3.77 -27.27
N LEU A 97 7.69 4.35 -26.50
CA LEU A 97 8.00 5.15 -25.31
C LEU A 97 8.69 4.30 -24.23
N ARG A 98 8.22 3.07 -24.02
CA ARG A 98 8.83 2.12 -23.08
C ARG A 98 10.22 1.70 -23.55
N LEU A 99 10.38 1.42 -24.84
CA LEU A 99 11.66 1.08 -25.45
C LEU A 99 12.66 2.24 -25.32
N ALA A 100 12.25 3.48 -25.62
CA ALA A 100 13.09 4.66 -25.46
C ALA A 100 13.56 4.82 -24.01
N GLY A 101 12.65 4.65 -23.05
CA GLY A 101 12.99 4.69 -21.63
C GLY A 101 13.93 3.57 -21.18
N MET A 102 13.78 2.37 -21.73
CA MET A 102 14.64 1.21 -21.46
C MET A 102 16.05 1.42 -22.00
N LEU A 103 16.19 1.88 -23.25
CA LEU A 103 17.48 2.20 -23.85
C LEU A 103 18.18 3.34 -23.09
N ALA A 104 17.40 4.33 -22.65
CA ALA A 104 17.88 5.46 -21.86
C ALA A 104 18.07 5.15 -20.37
N ALA A 105 17.97 3.88 -19.94
CA ALA A 105 18.23 3.49 -18.55
C ALA A 105 19.73 3.53 -18.20
N GLN A 106 20.60 3.36 -19.19
CA GLN A 106 22.05 3.51 -19.08
C GLN A 106 22.45 4.95 -19.42
N GLU A 107 23.32 5.55 -18.60
CA GLU A 107 23.61 6.98 -18.65
C GLU A 107 24.34 7.43 -19.93
N ASP A 108 25.19 6.59 -20.52
CA ASP A 108 25.87 6.84 -21.80
C ASP A 108 24.87 6.91 -22.97
N CYS A 109 23.95 5.96 -23.04
CA CYS A 109 22.88 5.92 -24.04
C CYS A 109 21.88 7.07 -23.82
N PHE A 110 21.53 7.36 -22.57
CA PHE A 110 20.71 8.51 -22.20
C PHE A 110 21.31 9.81 -22.73
N GLN A 111 22.60 10.07 -22.48
CA GLN A 111 23.29 11.27 -22.95
C GLN A 111 23.29 11.35 -24.48
N TYR A 112 23.54 10.23 -25.17
CA TYR A 112 23.46 10.17 -26.63
C TYR A 112 22.07 10.56 -27.15
N LEU A 113 21.00 10.01 -26.58
CA LEU A 113 19.61 10.32 -26.97
C LEU A 113 19.19 11.74 -26.57
N GLN A 114 19.70 12.27 -25.46
CA GLN A 114 19.45 13.63 -25.02
C GLN A 114 20.14 14.66 -25.91
N GLN A 115 21.40 14.42 -26.32
CA GLN A 115 22.14 15.28 -27.26
C GLN A 115 21.47 15.32 -28.64
N GLY A 116 20.85 14.23 -29.07
CA GLY A 116 20.02 14.18 -30.27
C GLY A 116 18.63 14.82 -30.13
N GLU A 117 18.34 15.48 -29.01
CA GLU A 117 17.04 16.07 -28.64
C GLU A 117 15.86 15.07 -28.69
N LEU A 118 16.12 13.77 -28.69
CA LEU A 118 15.07 12.78 -28.86
C LEU A 118 14.24 12.62 -27.58
N LEU A 119 14.88 12.54 -26.42
CA LEU A 119 14.18 12.35 -25.14
C LEU A 119 13.26 13.55 -24.79
N PRO A 120 13.70 14.82 -24.88
CA PRO A 120 12.80 15.96 -24.67
C PRO A 120 11.61 15.97 -25.62
N ARG A 121 11.81 15.53 -26.88
CA ARG A 121 10.73 15.49 -27.86
C ARG A 121 9.77 14.32 -27.63
N LEU A 122 10.26 13.15 -27.25
CA LEU A 122 9.42 11.97 -26.98
C LEU A 122 8.62 12.09 -25.68
N PHE A 123 9.21 12.71 -24.64
CA PHE A 123 8.58 12.79 -23.32
C PHE A 123 8.01 14.18 -22.98
N GLY A 124 8.19 15.18 -23.85
CA GLY A 124 7.63 16.52 -23.72
C GLY A 124 6.45 16.80 -24.67
N GLU A 125 6.09 18.09 -24.80
CA GLU A 125 4.95 18.58 -25.59
C GLU A 125 4.99 18.20 -27.08
N ALA A 126 6.20 18.14 -27.65
CA ALA A 126 6.39 17.76 -29.06
C ALA A 126 6.10 16.28 -29.34
N GLY A 127 5.88 15.47 -28.30
CA GLY A 127 5.62 14.05 -28.36
C GLY A 127 4.15 13.74 -28.17
N PRO A 128 3.81 12.66 -27.42
CA PRO A 128 2.44 12.23 -27.26
C PRO A 128 1.63 13.23 -26.42
N LEU A 129 2.25 14.01 -25.53
CA LEU A 129 1.57 14.92 -24.59
C LEU A 129 0.68 15.95 -25.28
N GLY A 130 1.18 16.60 -26.33
CA GLY A 130 0.42 17.59 -27.10
C GLY A 130 -0.51 16.99 -28.16
N GLY A 131 -0.56 15.66 -28.29
CA GLY A 131 -1.26 14.97 -29.37
C GLY A 131 -2.55 14.26 -28.96
N ALA A 132 -3.39 13.93 -29.93
CA ALA A 132 -4.65 13.20 -29.70
C ALA A 132 -4.42 11.81 -29.06
N ALA A 133 -3.27 11.19 -29.32
CA ALA A 133 -2.90 9.88 -28.77
C ALA A 133 -2.75 9.90 -27.24
N TRP A 134 -2.52 11.06 -26.60
CA TRP A 134 -2.47 11.17 -25.14
C TRP A 134 -3.76 10.74 -24.46
N THR A 135 -4.90 10.83 -25.15
CA THR A 135 -6.21 10.41 -24.63
C THR A 135 -6.30 8.90 -24.38
N ALA A 136 -5.44 8.10 -25.00
CA ALA A 136 -5.39 6.66 -24.77
C ALA A 136 -4.65 6.32 -23.47
N PRO A 137 -5.27 5.57 -22.54
CA PRO A 137 -4.63 5.21 -21.26
C PRO A 137 -3.37 4.36 -21.45
N SER A 138 -3.30 3.54 -22.51
CA SER A 138 -2.11 2.76 -22.84
C SER A 138 -0.90 3.63 -23.14
N VAL A 139 -1.09 4.78 -23.80
CA VAL A 139 -0.01 5.73 -24.12
C VAL A 139 0.49 6.39 -22.85
N ARG A 140 -0.42 6.83 -21.97
CA ARG A 140 -0.05 7.43 -20.67
C ARG A 140 0.68 6.42 -19.78
N SER A 141 0.21 5.17 -19.73
CA SER A 141 0.93 4.08 -19.04
C SER A 141 2.30 3.81 -19.66
N GLY A 142 2.42 3.77 -20.98
CA GLY A 142 3.69 3.58 -21.68
C GLY A 142 4.67 4.73 -21.42
N TRP A 143 4.19 5.96 -21.39
CA TRP A 143 4.97 7.16 -21.03
C TRP A 143 5.49 7.08 -19.60
N ILE A 144 4.63 6.77 -18.61
CA ILE A 144 5.03 6.60 -17.21
C ILE A 144 6.09 5.49 -17.07
N GLN A 145 5.87 4.35 -17.73
CA GLN A 145 6.79 3.22 -17.67
C GLN A 145 8.13 3.53 -18.35
N GLY A 146 8.12 4.26 -19.47
CA GLY A 146 9.34 4.77 -20.11
C GLY A 146 10.13 5.68 -19.18
N LEU A 147 9.47 6.66 -18.54
CA LEU A 147 10.11 7.53 -17.56
C LEU A 147 10.66 6.77 -16.35
N ARG A 148 9.93 5.76 -15.86
CA ARG A 148 10.40 4.91 -14.77
C ARG A 148 11.68 4.15 -15.14
N SER A 149 11.76 3.65 -16.37
CA SER A 149 12.91 2.91 -16.87
C SER A 149 14.14 3.81 -17.01
N LEU A 150 14.00 5.03 -17.54
CA LEU A 150 15.13 5.97 -17.69
C LEU A 150 15.56 6.63 -16.39
N ALA A 151 14.65 6.78 -15.41
CA ALA A 151 14.97 7.34 -14.10
C ALA A 151 15.82 6.34 -13.29
N ARG A 152 17.11 6.23 -13.60
CA ARG A 152 18.05 5.33 -12.91
C ARG A 152 19.33 6.01 -12.45
N HIS A 153 19.63 7.18 -13.02
CA HIS A 153 20.86 7.92 -12.80
C HIS A 153 20.59 9.42 -12.62
N PRO A 154 21.54 10.20 -12.09
CA PRO A 154 21.35 11.62 -11.79
C PRO A 154 20.99 12.47 -13.01
N SER A 155 21.59 12.23 -14.18
CA SER A 155 21.26 12.98 -15.40
C SER A 155 19.78 12.88 -15.81
N ALA A 156 19.14 11.73 -15.56
CA ALA A 156 17.71 11.56 -15.81
C ALA A 156 16.85 12.37 -14.83
N LEU A 157 17.28 12.53 -13.57
CA LEU A 157 16.56 13.36 -12.60
C LEU A 157 16.59 14.85 -12.99
N CYS A 158 17.73 15.34 -13.48
CA CYS A 158 17.83 16.71 -14.01
C CYS A 158 16.88 16.88 -15.20
N PHE A 159 16.92 15.95 -16.16
CA PHE A 159 16.01 15.96 -17.30
C PHE A 159 14.53 16.00 -16.89
N LEU A 160 14.10 15.16 -15.95
CA LEU A 160 12.71 15.13 -15.47
C LEU A 160 12.28 16.46 -14.83
N ALA A 161 13.19 17.15 -14.15
CA ALA A 161 12.92 18.46 -13.56
C ALA A 161 12.74 19.54 -14.64
N ASP A 162 13.59 19.50 -15.67
CA ASP A 162 13.70 20.52 -16.71
C ASP A 162 12.63 20.38 -17.81
N CYS A 163 12.22 19.16 -18.14
CA CYS A 163 11.27 18.89 -19.24
C CYS A 163 9.79 18.99 -18.83
N GLY A 164 9.49 19.37 -17.58
CA GLY A 164 8.11 19.46 -17.07
C GLY A 164 7.42 18.10 -16.84
N ALA A 165 8.17 16.99 -16.93
CA ALA A 165 7.62 15.66 -16.74
C ALA A 165 7.05 15.47 -15.32
N VAL A 166 7.72 16.02 -14.30
CA VAL A 166 7.25 15.93 -12.90
C VAL A 166 5.86 16.56 -12.74
N ASP A 167 5.63 17.72 -13.35
CA ASP A 167 4.35 18.44 -13.30
C ASP A 167 3.25 17.65 -14.04
N THR A 168 3.61 17.00 -15.15
CA THR A 168 2.72 16.07 -15.86
C THR A 168 2.36 14.87 -15.00
N ILE A 169 3.32 14.28 -14.27
CA ILE A 169 3.06 13.13 -13.37
C ILE A 169 2.08 13.52 -12.26
N PHE A 170 2.16 14.74 -11.72
CA PHE A 170 1.18 15.24 -10.74
C PHE A 170 -0.24 15.23 -11.30
N SER A 171 -0.42 15.72 -12.53
CA SER A 171 -1.73 15.71 -13.19
C SER A 171 -2.27 14.28 -13.38
N LEU A 172 -1.39 13.32 -13.66
CA LEU A 172 -1.75 11.92 -13.88
C LEU A 172 -2.20 11.19 -12.61
N GLN A 173 -1.92 11.71 -11.41
CA GLN A 173 -2.48 11.14 -10.17
C GLN A 173 -4.02 11.26 -10.11
N GLY A 174 -4.59 12.21 -10.87
CA GLY A 174 -6.03 12.40 -11.04
C GLY A 174 -6.62 11.72 -12.27
N ASP A 175 -5.87 10.81 -12.93
CA ASP A 175 -6.33 10.18 -14.17
C ASP A 175 -7.59 9.32 -13.96
N SER A 176 -8.47 9.34 -14.96
CA SER A 176 -9.66 8.47 -15.04
C SER A 176 -9.34 6.96 -14.94
N SER A 177 -8.16 6.55 -15.40
CA SER A 177 -7.67 5.18 -15.28
C SER A 177 -6.93 5.00 -13.96
N LEU A 178 -7.49 4.15 -13.09
CA LEU A 178 -6.88 3.80 -11.80
C LEU A 178 -5.46 3.23 -11.96
N PHE A 179 -5.18 2.53 -13.06
CA PHE A 179 -3.85 1.99 -13.36
C PHE A 179 -2.84 3.10 -13.69
N VAL A 180 -3.25 4.12 -14.45
CA VAL A 180 -2.41 5.28 -14.77
C VAL A 180 -2.16 6.10 -13.50
N ALA A 181 -3.20 6.40 -12.72
CA ALA A 181 -3.08 7.14 -11.48
C ALA A 181 -2.16 6.44 -10.46
N SER A 182 -2.31 5.12 -10.30
CA SER A 182 -1.44 4.33 -9.44
C SER A 182 0.01 4.32 -9.95
N ALA A 183 0.22 4.11 -11.25
CA ALA A 183 1.56 4.10 -11.84
C ALA A 183 2.26 5.47 -11.70
N ALA A 184 1.53 6.58 -11.82
CA ALA A 184 2.04 7.92 -11.59
C ALA A 184 2.53 8.08 -10.15
N GLY A 185 1.72 7.67 -9.16
CA GLY A 185 2.13 7.66 -7.75
C GLY A 185 3.39 6.82 -7.50
N GLN A 186 3.47 5.63 -8.09
CA GLN A 186 4.65 4.75 -7.99
C GLN A 186 5.91 5.34 -8.66
N LEU A 187 5.74 6.13 -9.73
CA LEU A 187 6.84 6.86 -10.36
C LEU A 187 7.31 8.02 -9.48
N LEU A 188 6.42 8.77 -8.83
CA LEU A 188 6.81 9.81 -7.87
C LEU A 188 7.64 9.23 -6.72
N VAL A 189 7.22 8.10 -6.16
CA VAL A 189 7.97 7.40 -5.10
C VAL A 189 9.36 7.01 -5.58
N HIS A 190 9.46 6.50 -6.81
CA HIS A 190 10.73 6.10 -7.41
C HIS A 190 11.66 7.29 -7.64
N ILE A 191 11.16 8.39 -8.21
CA ILE A 191 11.92 9.63 -8.43
C ILE A 191 12.37 10.23 -7.10
N LEU A 192 11.49 10.27 -6.10
CA LEU A 192 11.80 10.77 -4.76
C LEU A 192 12.89 9.91 -4.10
N GLY A 193 12.73 8.58 -4.12
CA GLY A 193 13.71 7.65 -3.56
C GLY A 193 15.09 7.77 -4.21
N LEU A 194 15.14 7.96 -5.54
CA LEU A 194 16.40 8.19 -6.26
C LEU A 194 17.02 9.55 -5.93
N SER A 195 16.20 10.61 -5.88
CA SER A 195 16.66 11.95 -5.53
C SER A 195 17.30 11.97 -4.14
N LEU A 196 16.70 11.25 -3.18
CA LEU A 196 17.17 11.18 -1.79
C LEU A 196 18.32 10.17 -1.58
N ARG A 197 18.77 9.45 -2.62
CA ARG A 197 19.90 8.50 -2.58
C ARG A 197 21.24 9.16 -2.95
N GLY A 198 21.25 10.46 -3.28
CA GLY A 198 22.46 11.22 -3.70
C GLY A 198 23.63 11.16 -2.71
N PRO A 199 24.86 11.48 -3.16
CA PRO A 199 26.10 11.21 -2.42
C PRO A 199 26.07 11.85 -1.02
N ALA A 200 26.34 10.98 -0.05
CA ALA A 200 26.19 11.18 1.38
C ALA A 200 27.21 12.15 2.00
N GLU A 201 27.15 13.45 1.66
CA GLU A 201 27.97 14.46 2.36
C GLU A 201 27.17 15.58 3.06
N GLY A 202 25.87 15.72 2.79
CA GLY A 202 25.00 16.65 3.52
C GLY A 202 24.27 15.96 4.66
N HIS A 203 24.36 16.51 5.88
CA HIS A 203 23.33 16.22 6.88
C HIS A 203 21.99 16.69 6.30
N PRO A 204 20.94 15.85 6.25
CA PRO A 204 19.69 16.22 5.61
C PRO A 204 19.07 17.39 6.35
N GLY A 205 19.01 18.54 5.68
CA GLY A 205 18.46 19.79 6.21
C GLY A 205 16.94 19.83 6.13
N LEU A 206 16.30 20.46 7.11
CA LEU A 206 14.87 20.79 7.07
C LEU A 206 14.56 21.90 6.06
N GLN A 207 15.55 22.70 5.68
CA GLN A 207 15.43 23.82 4.75
C GLN A 207 15.23 23.31 3.31
N THR A 208 14.27 23.89 2.59
CA THR A 208 13.93 23.48 1.22
C THR A 208 15.11 23.60 0.25
N GLY A 209 16.03 24.56 0.45
CA GLY A 209 17.18 24.80 -0.42
C GLY A 209 18.19 23.66 -0.48
N ASP A 210 18.20 22.75 0.50
CA ASP A 210 19.17 21.65 0.59
C ASP A 210 18.72 20.39 -0.18
N TRP A 211 17.49 20.39 -0.68
CA TRP A 211 16.88 19.23 -1.34
C TRP A 211 17.16 19.25 -2.85
N PRO A 212 17.33 18.09 -3.51
CA PRO A 212 17.38 18.04 -4.97
C PRO A 212 16.08 18.57 -5.60
N VAL A 213 16.18 19.20 -6.78
CA VAL A 213 15.05 19.88 -7.45
C VAL A 213 13.81 19.00 -7.60
N CYS A 214 13.98 17.75 -8.07
CA CYS A 214 12.86 16.81 -8.17
C CYS A 214 12.22 16.52 -6.80
N ALA A 215 13.02 16.32 -5.76
CA ALA A 215 12.51 16.07 -4.41
C ALA A 215 11.76 17.29 -3.86
N GLN A 216 12.27 18.51 -4.10
CA GLN A 216 11.58 19.76 -3.73
C GLN A 216 10.22 19.88 -4.39
N LYS A 217 10.13 19.65 -5.72
CA LYS A 217 8.87 19.68 -6.47
C LYS A 217 7.86 18.67 -5.92
N ILE A 218 8.30 17.42 -5.72
CA ILE A 218 7.43 16.33 -5.24
C ILE A 218 6.94 16.62 -3.82
N VAL A 219 7.81 17.03 -2.91
CA VAL A 219 7.42 17.35 -1.52
C VAL A 219 6.46 18.52 -1.48
N SER A 220 6.73 19.59 -2.24
CA SER A 220 5.83 20.76 -2.32
C SER A 220 4.44 20.37 -2.82
N HIS A 221 4.36 19.53 -3.86
CA HIS A 221 3.09 19.01 -4.38
C HIS A 221 2.35 18.14 -3.37
N ILE A 222 3.06 17.29 -2.61
CA ILE A 222 2.47 16.50 -1.52
C ILE A 222 1.89 17.43 -0.45
N GLU A 223 2.64 18.46 -0.05
CA GLU A 223 2.16 19.41 0.95
C GLU A 223 0.90 20.16 0.48
N GLU A 224 0.86 20.62 -0.76
CA GLU A 224 -0.32 21.25 -1.36
C GLU A 224 -1.51 20.29 -1.41
N SER A 225 -1.26 19.04 -1.82
CA SER A 225 -2.27 17.99 -1.90
C SER A 225 -2.86 17.63 -0.53
N LEU A 226 -2.05 17.63 0.54
CA LEU A 226 -2.53 17.42 1.92
C LEU A 226 -3.36 18.60 2.44
N ARG A 227 -3.07 19.83 2.00
CA ARG A 227 -3.85 21.03 2.35
C ARG A 227 -5.15 21.14 1.54
N SER A 228 -5.27 20.41 0.45
CA SER A 228 -6.47 20.41 -0.40
C SER A 228 -7.76 20.07 0.36
N ALA A 229 -8.89 20.54 -0.18
CA ALA A 229 -10.22 20.11 0.23
C ALA A 229 -10.67 18.81 -0.46
N ALA A 230 -10.03 18.43 -1.58
CA ALA A 230 -10.43 17.28 -2.38
C ALA A 230 -9.89 15.97 -1.79
N THR A 231 -10.78 15.12 -1.28
CA THR A 231 -10.42 13.79 -0.74
C THR A 231 -9.56 12.93 -1.67
N PRO A 232 -9.79 12.89 -3.01
CA PRO A 232 -8.92 12.14 -3.92
C PRO A 232 -7.48 12.63 -3.92
N GLN A 233 -7.24 13.95 -3.88
CA GLN A 233 -5.89 14.53 -3.87
C GLN A 233 -5.16 14.18 -2.56
N ILE A 234 -5.85 14.32 -1.43
CA ILE A 234 -5.34 13.89 -0.11
C ILE A 234 -4.99 12.40 -0.14
N THR A 235 -5.88 11.56 -0.68
CA THR A 235 -5.69 10.11 -0.79
C THR A 235 -4.43 9.78 -1.58
N GLN A 236 -4.21 10.44 -2.73
CA GLN A 236 -3.02 10.20 -3.55
C GLN A 236 -1.72 10.62 -2.86
N ALA A 237 -1.74 11.77 -2.16
CA ALA A 237 -0.59 12.21 -1.36
C ALA A 237 -0.24 11.21 -0.25
N LEU A 238 -1.26 10.75 0.49
CA LEU A 238 -1.10 9.74 1.55
C LEU A 238 -0.58 8.41 0.99
N ASN A 239 -1.04 7.97 -0.18
CA ASN A 239 -0.59 6.74 -0.83
C ASN A 239 0.88 6.82 -1.28
N VAL A 240 1.30 7.97 -1.84
CA VAL A 240 2.71 8.23 -2.18
C VAL A 240 3.55 8.15 -0.92
N LEU A 241 3.17 8.85 0.15
CA LEU A 241 3.90 8.81 1.41
C LEU A 241 3.98 7.42 2.02
N THR A 242 2.86 6.69 2.08
CA THR A 242 2.79 5.31 2.58
C THR A 242 3.79 4.43 1.84
N THR A 243 3.83 4.54 0.52
CA THR A 243 4.77 3.76 -0.30
C THR A 243 6.22 4.21 -0.05
N THR A 244 6.48 5.51 0.06
CA THR A 244 7.82 6.05 0.37
C THR A 244 8.34 5.53 1.70
N PHE A 245 7.56 5.60 2.78
CA PHE A 245 7.95 5.11 4.10
C PHE A 245 8.06 3.58 4.17
N GLY A 246 7.30 2.86 3.34
CA GLY A 246 7.37 1.41 3.25
C GLY A 246 8.60 0.86 2.53
N HIS A 247 9.22 1.65 1.64
CA HIS A 247 10.34 1.21 0.79
C HIS A 247 11.68 1.92 1.07
N CYS A 248 11.65 3.08 1.73
CA CYS A 248 12.83 3.87 2.04
C CYS A 248 13.02 3.95 3.55
N HIS A 249 14.23 3.63 4.03
CA HIS A 249 14.63 3.77 5.44
C HIS A 249 15.88 4.65 5.56
N SER A 250 16.01 5.65 4.69
CA SER A 250 17.15 6.59 4.72
C SER A 250 16.92 7.67 5.79
N PRO A 251 17.98 8.37 6.25
CA PRO A 251 17.83 9.50 7.17
C PRO A 251 16.85 10.58 6.68
N TRP A 252 16.70 10.71 5.35
CA TRP A 252 15.72 11.62 4.74
C TRP A 252 14.27 11.31 5.11
N THR A 253 13.92 10.06 5.47
CA THR A 253 12.55 9.76 5.90
C THR A 253 12.23 10.43 7.24
N GLN A 254 13.22 10.63 8.10
CA GLN A 254 13.01 11.38 9.34
C GLN A 254 12.69 12.84 9.04
N VAL A 255 13.48 13.48 8.19
CA VAL A 255 13.27 14.89 7.80
C VAL A 255 11.94 15.06 7.06
N LEU A 256 11.60 14.13 6.18
CA LEU A 256 10.32 14.11 5.47
C LEU A 256 9.14 14.02 6.45
N TRP A 257 9.23 13.13 7.45
CA TRP A 257 8.18 13.00 8.47
C TRP A 257 8.05 14.26 9.33
N VAL A 258 9.15 14.81 9.84
CA VAL A 258 9.15 16.06 10.65
C VAL A 258 8.44 17.19 9.90
N ARG A 259 8.68 17.29 8.59
CA ARG A 259 8.11 18.33 7.73
C ARG A 259 6.61 18.13 7.46
N LEU A 260 6.18 16.88 7.30
CA LEU A 260 4.81 16.55 6.87
C LEU A 260 3.86 16.21 8.04
N SER A 261 4.36 15.80 9.20
CA SER A 261 3.54 15.41 10.34
C SER A 261 2.55 16.49 10.80
N PRO A 262 2.86 17.81 10.77
CA PRO A 262 1.87 18.83 11.12
C PRO A 262 0.70 18.86 10.12
N LEU A 263 0.98 18.67 8.83
CA LEU A 263 -0.07 18.65 7.79
C LEU A 263 -0.95 17.41 7.92
N VAL A 264 -0.35 16.27 8.27
CA VAL A 264 -1.08 15.03 8.57
C VAL A 264 -1.97 15.22 9.81
N ALA A 265 -1.46 15.89 10.85
CA ALA A 265 -2.24 16.21 12.05
C ALA A 265 -3.44 17.14 11.74
N CYS A 266 -3.27 18.15 10.89
CA CYS A 266 -4.37 19.02 10.44
C CYS A 266 -5.50 18.27 9.71
N LEU A 267 -5.27 17.05 9.19
CA LEU A 267 -6.35 16.23 8.62
C LEU A 267 -7.32 15.73 9.70
N LEU A 268 -6.85 15.55 10.94
CA LEU A 268 -7.66 15.09 12.07
C LEU A 268 -8.62 16.18 12.58
N GLU A 269 -8.31 17.45 12.32
CA GLU A 269 -9.17 18.59 12.66
C GLU A 269 -10.43 18.66 11.78
N LYS A 270 -10.46 17.93 10.67
CA LYS A 270 -11.60 17.88 9.74
C LYS A 270 -12.58 16.79 10.16
N ASP A 271 -13.87 17.14 10.22
CA ASP A 271 -14.96 16.19 10.48
C ASP A 271 -15.92 16.11 9.27
N PRO A 272 -16.03 14.95 8.58
CA PRO A 272 -15.32 13.69 8.83
C PRO A 272 -13.85 13.72 8.35
N VAL A 273 -13.01 12.88 8.96
CA VAL A 273 -11.59 12.74 8.59
C VAL A 273 -11.47 12.29 7.12
N PRO A 274 -10.82 13.07 6.24
CA PRO A 274 -10.68 12.72 4.83
C PRO A 274 -9.70 11.54 4.67
N ALA A 275 -10.01 10.65 3.71
CA ALA A 275 -9.12 9.55 3.33
C ALA A 275 -8.65 8.68 4.52
N ALA A 276 -9.51 8.47 5.52
CA ALA A 276 -9.20 7.78 6.78
C ALA A 276 -8.42 6.47 6.61
N HIS A 277 -8.76 5.63 5.63
CA HIS A 277 -8.05 4.37 5.37
C HIS A 277 -6.59 4.60 4.95
N SER A 278 -6.34 5.51 4.00
CA SER A 278 -4.99 5.87 3.57
C SER A 278 -4.17 6.55 4.68
N LEU A 279 -4.84 7.28 5.57
CA LEU A 279 -4.19 7.87 6.75
C LEU A 279 -3.72 6.79 7.72
N VAL A 280 -4.57 5.79 7.99
CA VAL A 280 -4.23 4.62 8.81
C VAL A 280 -3.04 3.86 8.23
N ASP A 281 -3.06 3.61 6.92
CA ASP A 281 -1.96 2.91 6.23
C ASP A 281 -0.64 3.68 6.32
N LEU A 282 -0.68 5.01 6.14
CA LEU A 282 0.49 5.86 6.30
C LEU A 282 1.06 5.76 7.71
N LEU A 283 0.24 5.98 8.74
CA LEU A 283 0.70 6.02 10.13
C LEU A 283 1.29 4.67 10.55
N LEU A 284 0.69 3.56 10.13
CA LEU A 284 1.23 2.23 10.39
C LEU A 284 2.53 1.96 9.60
N SER A 285 2.65 2.46 8.37
CA SER A 285 3.89 2.35 7.61
C SER A 285 5.03 3.14 8.26
N VAL A 286 4.73 4.34 8.76
CA VAL A 286 5.68 5.21 9.45
C VAL A 286 6.12 4.58 10.77
N ALA A 287 5.19 4.04 11.56
CA ALA A 287 5.47 3.40 12.84
C ALA A 287 6.23 2.07 12.74
N ARG A 288 6.24 1.44 11.57
CA ARG A 288 7.07 0.26 11.29
C ARG A 288 8.50 0.63 10.84
N SER A 289 8.76 1.91 10.56
CA SER A 289 10.08 2.35 10.09
C SER A 289 11.07 2.43 11.27
N PRO A 290 12.20 1.70 11.23
CA PRO A 290 13.15 1.64 12.35
C PRO A 290 13.82 2.99 12.64
N VAL A 291 13.92 3.86 11.64
CA VAL A 291 14.52 5.21 11.75
C VAL A 291 13.66 6.13 12.64
N LEU A 292 12.34 5.92 12.62
CA LEU A 292 11.37 6.80 13.28
C LEU A 292 10.92 6.27 14.65
N SER A 293 11.08 4.98 14.93
CA SER A 293 10.75 4.40 16.23
C SER A 293 11.63 4.93 17.36
N SER A 294 12.89 5.29 17.06
CA SER A 294 13.88 5.78 18.03
C SER A 294 13.80 7.29 18.30
N SER A 295 13.28 8.06 17.36
CA SER A 295 13.15 9.52 17.45
C SER A 295 11.67 9.87 17.49
N SER A 296 11.12 10.05 18.69
CA SER A 296 9.71 10.34 18.95
C SER A 296 9.27 11.69 18.38
N CYS A 297 9.17 11.80 17.06
CA CYS A 297 8.81 12.99 16.30
C CYS A 297 7.27 13.19 16.30
N GLY A 298 6.66 13.18 17.48
CA GLY A 298 5.20 13.31 17.66
C GLY A 298 4.35 12.17 17.09
N LEU A 299 4.96 11.13 16.51
CA LEU A 299 4.24 10.03 15.85
C LEU A 299 3.23 9.33 16.77
N TRP A 300 3.64 9.04 18.02
CA TRP A 300 2.78 8.36 18.98
C TRP A 300 1.58 9.22 19.40
N GLU A 301 1.76 10.53 19.48
CA GLU A 301 0.70 11.50 19.77
C GLU A 301 -0.27 11.58 18.59
N THR A 302 0.23 11.64 17.35
CA THR A 302 -0.61 11.60 16.14
C THR A 302 -1.40 10.29 16.07
N LEU A 303 -0.80 9.14 16.39
CA LEU A 303 -1.50 7.86 16.45
C LEU A 303 -2.60 7.84 17.52
N ALA A 304 -2.32 8.37 18.72
CA ALA A 304 -3.29 8.48 19.81
C ALA A 304 -4.48 9.36 19.42
N GLN A 305 -4.22 10.53 18.83
CA GLN A 305 -5.24 11.45 18.33
C GLN A 305 -6.05 10.82 17.19
N THR A 306 -5.38 10.15 16.26
CA THR A 306 -6.07 9.48 15.14
C THR A 306 -7.03 8.42 15.67
N LEU A 307 -6.61 7.60 16.64
CA LEU A 307 -7.50 6.62 17.28
C LEU A 307 -8.74 7.25 17.92
N SER A 308 -8.62 8.44 18.52
CA SER A 308 -9.77 9.13 19.14
C SER A 308 -10.71 9.81 18.14
N HIS A 309 -10.22 10.20 16.96
CA HIS A 309 -11.00 10.91 15.95
C HIS A 309 -11.63 10.00 14.88
N LEU A 310 -11.11 8.78 14.70
CA LEU A 310 -11.67 7.83 13.73
C LEU A 310 -12.98 7.22 14.23
N SER A 311 -13.90 6.96 13.29
CA SER A 311 -15.11 6.20 13.60
C SER A 311 -14.76 4.76 14.03
N PRO A 312 -15.63 4.07 14.80
CA PRO A 312 -15.37 2.70 15.27
C PRO A 312 -15.06 1.71 14.13
N THR A 313 -15.67 1.90 12.96
CA THR A 313 -15.43 1.05 11.78
C THR A 313 -14.05 1.25 11.14
N GLN A 314 -13.45 2.43 11.32
CA GLN A 314 -12.16 2.84 10.76
C GLN A 314 -11.02 2.69 11.77
N ALA A 315 -11.29 2.82 13.07
CA ALA A 315 -10.29 2.75 14.12
C ALA A 315 -9.77 1.32 14.35
N GLY A 316 -10.57 0.29 14.06
CA GLY A 316 -10.21 -1.12 14.27
C GLY A 316 -8.90 -1.56 13.60
N PRO A 317 -8.69 -1.35 12.30
CA PRO A 317 -7.42 -1.64 11.63
C PRO A 317 -6.21 -0.90 12.21
N LEU A 318 -6.38 0.36 12.61
CA LEU A 318 -5.33 1.15 13.26
C LEU A 318 -4.97 0.57 14.63
N ALA A 319 -5.97 0.28 15.45
CA ALA A 319 -5.80 -0.33 16.77
C ALA A 319 -5.08 -1.69 16.69
N LEU A 320 -5.52 -2.56 15.78
CA LEU A 320 -4.84 -3.84 15.53
C LEU A 320 -3.39 -3.64 15.07
N GLY A 321 -3.15 -2.67 14.18
CA GLY A 321 -1.82 -2.35 13.68
C GLY A 321 -0.88 -1.90 14.79
N ILE A 322 -1.35 -1.01 15.68
CA ILE A 322 -0.60 -0.51 16.85
C ILE A 322 -0.24 -1.65 17.81
N LEU A 323 -1.19 -2.54 18.10
CA LEU A 323 -0.97 -3.68 18.99
C LEU A 323 0.03 -4.71 18.45
N LYS A 324 0.31 -4.68 17.13
CA LYS A 324 1.34 -5.49 16.48
C LYS A 324 2.73 -4.84 16.45
N LEU A 325 2.87 -3.59 16.90
CA LEU A 325 4.15 -2.86 16.90
C LEU A 325 5.03 -3.29 18.08
N GLN A 326 6.29 -3.63 17.78
CA GLN A 326 7.27 -4.05 18.80
C GLN A 326 7.60 -2.93 19.78
N GLU A 327 7.84 -1.72 19.28
CA GLU A 327 8.22 -0.54 20.05
C GLU A 327 7.05 0.44 20.13
N CYS A 328 6.02 0.12 20.92
CA CYS A 328 4.87 1.01 21.14
C CYS A 328 4.75 1.38 22.62
N PRO A 329 4.51 2.66 22.97
CA PRO A 329 4.22 3.07 24.35
C PRO A 329 3.03 2.32 24.95
N GLN A 330 3.11 1.96 26.23
CA GLN A 330 2.07 1.16 26.89
C GLN A 330 0.73 1.88 26.97
N ALA A 331 0.72 3.20 27.15
CA ALA A 331 -0.50 4.01 27.17
C ALA A 331 -1.24 3.92 25.82
N LEU A 332 -0.52 4.03 24.70
CA LEU A 332 -1.09 3.91 23.36
C LEU A 332 -1.58 2.47 23.09
N ARG A 333 -0.87 1.45 23.57
CA ARG A 333 -1.36 0.06 23.49
C ARG A 333 -2.67 -0.14 24.26
N ALA A 334 -2.76 0.41 25.48
CA ALA A 334 -3.97 0.35 26.28
C ALA A 334 -5.15 1.03 25.58
N GLN A 335 -4.92 2.22 25.02
CA GLN A 335 -5.93 2.95 24.24
C GLN A 335 -6.38 2.16 23.00
N ALA A 336 -5.44 1.64 22.20
CA ALA A 336 -5.74 0.83 21.03
C ALA A 336 -6.56 -0.42 21.40
N PHE A 337 -6.21 -1.09 22.49
CA PHE A 337 -6.94 -2.25 22.96
C PHE A 337 -8.36 -1.89 23.43
N ALA A 338 -8.52 -0.78 24.16
CA ALA A 338 -9.84 -0.29 24.57
C ALA A 338 -10.75 0.01 23.36
N VAL A 339 -10.22 0.70 22.34
CA VAL A 339 -10.94 0.97 21.08
C VAL A 339 -11.37 -0.33 20.39
N LEU A 340 -10.50 -1.35 20.38
CA LEU A 340 -10.83 -2.64 19.76
C LEU A 340 -11.92 -3.40 20.52
N LEU A 341 -11.95 -3.29 21.85
CA LEU A 341 -12.94 -3.95 22.71
C LEU A 341 -14.28 -3.23 22.76
N GLN A 342 -14.32 -1.94 22.43
CA GLN A 342 -15.51 -1.09 22.52
C GLN A 342 -16.79 -1.74 21.93
N PRO A 343 -16.79 -2.36 20.73
CA PRO A 343 -17.98 -3.00 20.18
C PRO A 343 -18.51 -4.16 21.05
N LEU A 344 -17.62 -4.89 21.73
CA LEU A 344 -18.00 -5.98 22.63
C LEU A 344 -18.54 -5.43 23.96
N THR A 345 -17.95 -4.35 24.48
CA THR A 345 -18.44 -3.66 25.68
C THR A 345 -19.89 -3.21 25.48
N CYS A 346 -20.20 -2.60 24.34
CA CYS A 346 -21.58 -2.17 24.05
C CYS A 346 -22.57 -3.33 23.96
N VAL A 347 -22.16 -4.51 23.48
CA VAL A 347 -23.01 -5.72 23.47
C VAL A 347 -23.29 -6.22 24.89
N LEU A 348 -22.27 -6.22 25.75
CA LEU A 348 -22.41 -6.64 27.15
C LEU A 348 -23.31 -5.70 27.95
N GLU A 349 -23.11 -4.38 27.80
CA GLU A 349 -23.94 -3.35 28.44
C GLU A 349 -25.40 -3.43 27.98
N ALA A 350 -25.63 -3.61 26.68
CA ALA A 350 -26.98 -3.68 26.11
C ALA A 350 -27.81 -4.88 26.60
N THR A 351 -27.16 -5.91 27.12
CA THR A 351 -27.78 -7.17 27.60
C THR A 351 -27.70 -7.35 29.12
N ALA A 352 -27.31 -6.30 29.86
CA ALA A 352 -27.24 -6.24 31.32
C ALA A 352 -26.32 -7.30 31.98
N GLN A 353 -25.31 -7.81 31.26
CA GLN A 353 -24.22 -8.57 31.88
C GLN A 353 -23.17 -7.61 32.46
N ALA A 354 -23.50 -7.05 33.63
CA ALA A 354 -22.65 -6.27 34.57
C ALA A 354 -21.95 -4.98 34.03
N PRO A 355 -22.31 -3.79 34.57
CA PRO A 355 -21.67 -2.51 34.22
C PRO A 355 -20.35 -2.28 35.00
N GLY A 356 -19.33 -3.14 34.84
CA GLY A 356 -18.07 -2.92 35.56
C GLY A 356 -16.88 -3.84 35.27
N LEU A 357 -16.82 -4.53 34.12
CA LEU A 357 -15.74 -5.49 33.82
C LEU A 357 -14.52 -4.88 33.11
N LEU A 358 -14.58 -3.64 32.62
CA LEU A 358 -13.47 -2.96 31.92
C LEU A 358 -13.14 -1.55 32.47
N ASP A 359 -13.88 -1.05 33.47
CA ASP A 359 -13.62 0.24 34.15
C ASP A 359 -12.24 0.32 34.84
N SER A 360 -11.53 -0.81 34.96
CA SER A 360 -10.16 -0.86 35.48
C SER A 360 -9.09 -0.38 34.49
N LEU A 361 -9.44 -0.08 33.23
CA LEU A 361 -8.53 0.51 32.24
C LEU A 361 -8.65 2.05 32.16
N ASP A 362 -9.55 2.66 32.94
CA ASP A 362 -9.74 4.12 32.97
C ASP A 362 -8.65 4.83 33.79
N GLY A 363 -7.61 5.24 33.07
CA GLY A 363 -6.73 6.35 33.47
C GLY A 363 -7.02 7.65 32.74
N THR A 364 -7.96 7.70 31.79
CA THR A 364 -8.25 8.91 31.03
C THR A 364 -9.67 8.85 30.49
N GLY A 365 -10.53 9.77 30.95
CA GLY A 365 -11.96 9.80 30.66
C GLY A 365 -12.28 9.58 29.19
N GLY A 366 -12.80 8.39 28.88
CA GLY A 366 -13.24 8.02 27.54
C GLY A 366 -14.61 8.63 27.26
N ALA A 367 -14.68 9.45 26.21
CA ALA A 367 -15.93 9.93 25.65
C ALA A 367 -16.88 8.75 25.41
N SER A 368 -18.07 8.81 26.01
CA SER A 368 -19.20 7.95 25.67
C SER A 368 -19.53 8.16 24.19
N VAL A 369 -18.94 7.33 23.34
CA VAL A 369 -19.30 7.25 21.92
C VAL A 369 -20.75 6.81 21.89
N THR A 370 -21.63 7.70 21.42
CA THR A 370 -23.08 7.46 21.42
C THR A 370 -23.38 6.19 20.64
N VAL A 371 -24.21 5.33 21.21
CA VAL A 371 -24.57 4.01 20.65
C VAL A 371 -25.03 4.09 19.18
N ASP A 372 -25.62 5.22 18.80
CA ASP A 372 -26.05 5.52 17.42
C ASP A 372 -24.89 5.51 16.40
N THR A 373 -23.67 5.84 16.82
CA THR A 373 -22.47 5.81 15.95
C THR A 373 -21.91 4.40 15.73
N LEU A 374 -22.18 3.46 16.64
CA LEU A 374 -21.74 2.07 16.55
C LEU A 374 -22.69 1.21 15.72
N LEU A 375 -23.97 1.58 15.66
CA LEU A 375 -25.04 0.76 15.09
C LEU A 375 -25.88 1.49 14.01
N PRO A 376 -25.28 2.18 13.02
CA PRO A 376 -26.05 2.94 12.03
C PRO A 376 -26.86 2.06 11.08
N SER A 377 -26.51 0.78 10.92
CA SER A 377 -27.26 -0.19 10.11
C SER A 377 -26.92 -1.63 10.48
N LYS A 378 -27.77 -2.58 10.10
CA LYS A 378 -27.51 -4.03 10.22
C LYS A 378 -26.19 -4.43 9.57
N ALA A 379 -25.89 -3.94 8.37
CA ALA A 379 -24.66 -4.28 7.65
C ALA A 379 -23.40 -3.74 8.36
N ALA A 380 -23.47 -2.51 8.89
CA ALA A 380 -22.37 -1.92 9.65
C ALA A 380 -22.13 -2.67 10.97
N CYS A 381 -23.19 -2.99 11.72
CA CYS A 381 -23.13 -3.78 12.96
C CYS A 381 -22.48 -5.15 12.72
N VAL A 382 -23.00 -5.91 11.74
CA VAL A 382 -22.48 -7.24 11.38
C VAL A 382 -21.01 -7.14 10.94
N GLY A 383 -20.68 -6.16 10.10
CA GLY A 383 -19.32 -5.94 9.64
C GLY A 383 -18.35 -5.60 10.77
N LEU A 384 -18.76 -4.73 11.70
CA LEU A 384 -17.97 -4.30 12.85
C LEU A 384 -17.69 -5.48 13.78
N LEU A 385 -18.71 -6.23 14.20
CA LEU A 385 -18.54 -7.38 15.10
C LEU A 385 -17.67 -8.48 14.47
N CYS A 386 -17.92 -8.84 13.21
CA CYS A 386 -17.08 -9.82 12.51
C CYS A 386 -15.60 -9.38 12.47
N ARG A 387 -15.33 -8.11 12.18
CA ARG A 387 -13.96 -7.57 12.15
C ARG A 387 -13.33 -7.55 13.54
N THR A 388 -14.06 -7.10 14.57
CA THR A 388 -13.57 -7.07 15.95
C THR A 388 -13.16 -8.47 16.43
N LEU A 389 -14.01 -9.48 16.19
CA LEU A 389 -13.70 -10.87 16.56
C LEU A 389 -12.48 -11.40 15.81
N ALA A 390 -12.39 -11.17 14.50
CA ALA A 390 -11.23 -11.57 13.69
C ALA A 390 -9.95 -10.84 14.12
N HIS A 391 -10.01 -9.57 14.50
CA HIS A 391 -8.87 -8.83 15.00
C HIS A 391 -8.39 -9.38 16.35
N LEU A 392 -9.30 -9.71 17.27
CA LEU A 392 -8.96 -10.29 18.56
C LEU A 392 -8.37 -11.70 18.42
N GLU A 393 -8.88 -12.50 17.48
CA GLU A 393 -8.32 -13.80 17.12
C GLU A 393 -6.85 -13.67 16.69
N LEU A 394 -6.52 -12.68 15.87
CA LEU A 394 -5.16 -12.40 15.42
C LEU A 394 -4.22 -11.90 16.54
N LEU A 395 -4.77 -11.35 17.63
CA LEU A 395 -3.98 -10.80 18.73
C LEU A 395 -3.61 -11.85 19.78
N GLN A 396 -4.48 -12.84 20.02
CA GLN A 396 -4.27 -13.84 21.06
C GLN A 396 -2.91 -14.58 21.00
N PRO A 397 -2.39 -14.99 19.83
CA PRO A 397 -1.11 -15.70 19.77
C PRO A 397 0.11 -14.76 19.84
N LEU A 398 -0.06 -13.43 19.82
CA LEU A 398 1.06 -12.51 19.75
C LEU A 398 1.80 -12.40 21.10
N PRO A 399 3.15 -12.34 21.08
CA PRO A 399 3.93 -12.16 22.31
C PRO A 399 3.72 -10.78 22.95
N GLN A 400 3.29 -9.79 22.17
CA GLN A 400 3.07 -8.39 22.59
C GLN A 400 1.63 -8.15 23.08
N ARG A 401 0.86 -9.21 23.31
CA ARG A 401 -0.52 -9.11 23.78
C ARG A 401 -0.61 -8.29 25.08
N PRO A 402 -1.68 -7.50 25.27
CA PRO A 402 -1.92 -6.83 26.54
C PRO A 402 -1.94 -7.83 27.70
N SER A 403 -1.24 -7.50 28.78
CA SER A 403 -1.25 -8.25 30.03
C SER A 403 -1.86 -7.39 31.15
N PRO A 404 -2.85 -7.89 31.90
CA PRO A 404 -3.50 -9.21 31.77
C PRO A 404 -4.44 -9.30 30.55
N TRP A 405 -4.54 -10.50 29.96
CA TRP A 405 -5.49 -10.77 28.88
C TRP A 405 -6.91 -10.93 29.46
N PRO A 406 -7.93 -10.19 28.99
CA PRO A 406 -9.27 -10.18 29.57
C PRO A 406 -10.10 -11.40 29.14
N GLN A 407 -9.66 -12.60 29.51
CA GLN A 407 -10.25 -13.87 29.10
C GLN A 407 -11.75 -13.98 29.46
N ALA A 408 -12.12 -13.62 30.69
CA ALA A 408 -13.50 -13.73 31.17
C ALA A 408 -14.47 -12.76 30.47
N PRO A 409 -14.18 -11.44 30.35
CA PRO A 409 -14.99 -10.52 29.55
C PRO A 409 -15.17 -10.97 28.09
N LEU A 410 -14.09 -11.44 27.45
CA LEU A 410 -14.13 -11.90 26.05
C LEU A 410 -15.01 -13.13 25.86
N LEU A 411 -14.92 -14.11 26.77
CA LEU A 411 -15.81 -15.27 26.78
C LEU A 411 -17.27 -14.86 26.98
N GLY A 412 -17.54 -13.98 27.96
CA GLY A 412 -18.88 -13.46 28.22
C GLY A 412 -19.49 -12.73 27.01
N ALA A 413 -18.70 -11.87 26.35
CA ALA A 413 -19.14 -11.16 25.15
C ALA A 413 -19.43 -12.13 23.99
N THR A 414 -18.56 -13.10 23.78
CA THR A 414 -18.71 -14.10 22.70
C THR A 414 -19.97 -14.96 22.91
N VAL A 415 -20.20 -15.42 24.14
CA VAL A 415 -21.42 -16.16 24.51
C VAL A 415 -22.67 -15.30 24.31
N THR A 416 -22.61 -14.02 24.68
CA THR A 416 -23.73 -13.08 24.50
C THR A 416 -24.05 -12.86 23.02
N ILE A 417 -23.04 -12.66 22.18
CA ILE A 417 -23.19 -12.56 20.72
C ILE A 417 -23.85 -13.82 20.15
N LEU A 418 -23.42 -15.01 20.60
CA LEU A 418 -24.00 -16.27 20.18
C LEU A 418 -25.47 -16.40 20.61
N ARG A 419 -25.86 -15.97 21.81
CA ARG A 419 -27.27 -15.93 22.24
C ARG A 419 -28.11 -14.92 21.45
N LEU A 420 -27.52 -13.78 21.07
CA LEU A 420 -28.17 -12.80 20.20
C LEU A 420 -28.42 -13.40 18.80
N CYS A 421 -27.46 -14.16 18.27
CA CYS A 421 -27.60 -14.82 16.97
C CYS A 421 -28.63 -15.95 16.97
N SER A 422 -28.75 -16.71 18.07
CA SER A 422 -29.77 -17.77 18.21
C SER A 422 -31.16 -17.24 18.60
N GLY A 423 -31.25 -15.97 19.02
CA GLY A 423 -32.49 -15.37 19.53
C GLY A 423 -32.84 -15.77 20.96
N SER A 424 -31.93 -16.43 21.69
CA SER A 424 -32.14 -16.80 23.10
C SER A 424 -31.75 -15.70 24.09
N ALA A 425 -31.18 -14.58 23.62
CA ALA A 425 -30.90 -13.41 24.44
C ALA A 425 -32.16 -12.59 24.74
N THR A 426 -32.36 -12.22 26.01
CA THR A 426 -33.41 -11.30 26.44
C THR A 426 -32.88 -9.87 26.48
N PRO A 427 -33.26 -8.98 25.55
CA PRO A 427 -32.79 -7.60 25.56
C PRO A 427 -33.37 -6.85 26.76
N THR A 428 -32.52 -6.17 27.50
CA THR A 428 -32.89 -5.36 28.68
C THR A 428 -32.92 -3.86 28.38
N SER A 429 -32.52 -3.46 27.16
CA SER A 429 -32.44 -2.09 26.68
C SER A 429 -32.92 -1.99 25.23
N ASP A 430 -33.31 -0.79 24.79
CA ASP A 430 -33.69 -0.52 23.39
C ASP A 430 -32.54 -0.86 22.43
N VAL A 431 -31.31 -0.56 22.84
CA VAL A 431 -30.07 -0.94 22.14
C VAL A 431 -29.96 -2.45 22.01
N GLY A 432 -30.22 -3.18 23.09
CA GLY A 432 -30.29 -4.64 23.10
C GLY A 432 -31.35 -5.15 22.13
N GLY A 433 -32.51 -4.51 22.08
CA GLY A 433 -33.59 -4.84 21.14
C GLY A 433 -33.16 -4.67 19.68
N HIS A 434 -32.46 -3.59 19.36
CA HIS A 434 -31.90 -3.35 18.02
C HIS A 434 -30.80 -4.35 17.67
N LEU A 435 -29.90 -4.67 18.60
CA LEU A 435 -28.88 -5.70 18.42
C LEU A 435 -29.51 -7.07 18.16
N CYS A 436 -30.52 -7.47 18.94
CA CYS A 436 -31.30 -8.68 18.69
C CYS A 436 -31.87 -8.66 17.26
N ALA A 437 -32.56 -7.58 16.87
CA ALA A 437 -33.16 -7.47 15.54
C ALA A 437 -32.12 -7.56 14.40
N PHE A 438 -30.91 -7.04 14.59
CA PHE A 438 -29.85 -7.10 13.59
C PHE A 438 -29.17 -8.48 13.53
N LEU A 439 -28.98 -9.14 14.67
CA LEU A 439 -28.12 -10.31 14.80
C LEU A 439 -28.87 -11.65 14.78
N VAL A 440 -30.16 -11.69 15.12
CA VAL A 440 -30.96 -12.92 15.06
C VAL A 440 -30.86 -13.57 13.67
N GLY A 441 -30.45 -14.84 13.64
CA GLY A 441 -30.23 -15.61 12.42
C GLY A 441 -28.97 -15.21 11.61
N CYS A 442 -28.07 -14.38 12.15
CA CYS A 442 -26.89 -13.91 11.43
C CYS A 442 -25.76 -14.94 11.43
N VAL A 443 -25.76 -15.84 10.44
CA VAL A 443 -24.74 -16.90 10.27
C VAL A 443 -23.31 -16.34 10.19
N ARG A 444 -23.11 -15.15 9.62
CA ARG A 444 -21.78 -14.52 9.50
C ARG A 444 -21.18 -14.17 10.86
N VAL A 445 -21.97 -13.55 11.74
CA VAL A 445 -21.52 -13.18 13.09
C VAL A 445 -21.39 -14.41 13.96
N GLN A 446 -22.35 -15.34 13.86
CA GLN A 446 -22.29 -16.64 14.54
C GLN A 446 -20.99 -17.38 14.23
N ARG A 447 -20.62 -17.50 12.94
CA ARG A 447 -19.38 -18.17 12.53
C ARG A 447 -18.15 -17.47 13.10
N ALA A 448 -18.05 -16.14 12.94
CA ALA A 448 -16.94 -15.37 13.50
C ALA A 448 -16.81 -15.54 15.03
N ALA A 449 -17.94 -15.60 15.74
CA ALA A 449 -17.96 -15.81 17.19
C ALA A 449 -17.53 -17.23 17.57
N LEU A 450 -17.95 -18.26 16.84
CA LEU A 450 -17.51 -19.65 17.05
C LEU A 450 -16.02 -19.83 16.74
N ASP A 451 -15.52 -19.24 15.66
CA ASP A 451 -14.10 -19.27 15.30
C ASP A 451 -13.25 -18.63 16.41
N PHE A 452 -13.64 -17.44 16.88
CA PHE A 452 -12.96 -16.75 18.00
C PHE A 452 -13.05 -17.53 19.32
N LEU A 453 -14.21 -18.14 19.62
CA LEU A 453 -14.40 -19.00 20.79
C LEU A 453 -13.42 -20.19 20.79
N GLY A 454 -13.20 -20.79 19.61
CA GLY A 454 -12.22 -21.85 19.43
C GLY A 454 -10.77 -21.40 19.68
N THR A 455 -10.47 -20.11 19.53
CA THR A 455 -9.16 -19.54 19.89
C THR A 455 -9.10 -19.29 21.41
N LEU A 456 -10.17 -18.79 22.01
CA LEU A 456 -10.26 -18.59 23.48
C LEU A 456 -10.13 -19.90 24.27
N SER A 457 -10.45 -21.07 23.70
CA SER A 457 -10.33 -22.37 24.38
C SER A 457 -8.91 -22.69 24.86
N GLN A 458 -7.90 -22.08 24.24
CA GLN A 458 -6.49 -22.25 24.60
C GLN A 458 -6.12 -21.56 25.93
N GLY A 459 -7.00 -20.71 26.48
CA GLY A 459 -6.80 -20.00 27.74
C GLY A 459 -7.64 -20.56 28.90
N THR A 460 -7.15 -20.41 30.13
CA THR A 460 -7.90 -20.76 31.35
C THR A 460 -8.96 -19.69 31.67
N GLY A 461 -10.22 -19.97 31.38
CA GLY A 461 -11.36 -19.12 31.75
C GLY A 461 -12.05 -19.55 33.05
N PRO A 462 -12.90 -18.70 33.66
CA PRO A 462 -13.73 -19.07 34.80
C PRO A 462 -14.65 -20.25 34.49
N ARG A 463 -14.75 -21.21 35.42
CA ARG A 463 -15.52 -22.46 35.23
C ARG A 463 -17.00 -22.22 34.88
N GLU A 464 -17.60 -21.18 35.43
CA GLU A 464 -18.99 -20.78 35.19
C GLU A 464 -19.24 -20.37 33.73
N LEU A 465 -18.33 -19.58 33.15
CA LEU A 465 -18.42 -19.16 31.75
C LEU A 465 -18.19 -20.32 30.80
N VAL A 466 -17.31 -21.26 31.16
CA VAL A 466 -17.10 -22.50 30.39
C VAL A 466 -18.39 -23.34 30.35
N THR A 467 -19.12 -23.45 31.46
CA THR A 467 -20.43 -24.14 31.47
C THR A 467 -21.45 -23.44 30.57
N GLN A 468 -21.47 -22.10 30.56
CA GLN A 468 -22.34 -21.34 29.66
C GLN A 468 -21.99 -21.52 28.18
N VAL A 469 -20.70 -21.63 27.87
CA VAL A 469 -20.21 -21.95 26.52
C VAL A 469 -20.76 -23.31 26.06
N PHE A 470 -20.63 -24.35 26.87
CA PHE A 470 -21.17 -25.67 26.53
C PHE A 470 -22.69 -25.67 26.35
N ALA A 471 -23.42 -24.94 27.19
CA ALA A 471 -24.87 -24.81 27.06
C ALA A 471 -25.27 -24.19 25.71
N VAL A 472 -24.61 -23.11 25.31
CA VAL A 472 -24.87 -22.45 24.01
C VAL A 472 -24.46 -23.35 22.84
N LEU A 473 -23.30 -24.01 22.91
CA LEU A 473 -22.89 -24.95 21.85
C LEU A 473 -23.87 -26.12 21.69
N LEU A 474 -24.40 -26.65 22.80
CA LEU A 474 -25.41 -27.69 22.78
C LEU A 474 -26.73 -27.20 22.16
N GLU A 475 -27.16 -25.98 22.49
CA GLU A 475 -28.32 -25.31 21.85
C GLU A 475 -28.14 -25.21 20.33
N TYR A 476 -26.94 -24.84 19.86
CA TYR A 476 -26.62 -24.80 18.43
C TYR A 476 -26.55 -26.18 17.77
N LEU A 477 -26.16 -27.24 18.47
CA LEU A 477 -26.13 -28.61 17.94
C LEU A 477 -27.53 -29.25 17.89
N THR A 478 -28.45 -28.78 18.73
CA THR A 478 -29.81 -29.34 18.85
C THR A 478 -30.83 -28.58 18.02
N SER A 479 -30.51 -27.36 17.58
CA SER A 479 -31.36 -26.57 16.68
C SER A 479 -31.32 -27.13 15.24
N PRO A 480 -32.47 -27.30 14.57
CA PRO A 480 -32.52 -27.75 13.18
C PRO A 480 -32.13 -26.66 12.16
N ASP A 481 -32.05 -25.40 12.58
CA ASP A 481 -31.83 -24.23 11.70
C ASP A 481 -30.36 -23.74 11.68
N SER A 482 -29.47 -24.36 12.46
CA SER A 482 -28.05 -24.02 12.54
C SER A 482 -27.21 -24.73 11.47
N SER A 483 -26.26 -24.00 10.88
CA SER A 483 -25.25 -24.60 9.97
C SER A 483 -24.38 -25.63 10.71
N PRO A 484 -23.81 -26.67 10.04
CA PRO A 484 -23.03 -27.75 10.68
C PRO A 484 -21.65 -27.34 11.24
N THR A 485 -21.33 -26.05 11.22
CA THR A 485 -20.08 -25.45 11.73
C THR A 485 -19.79 -25.65 13.25
N PRO A 486 -20.75 -25.88 14.17
CA PRO A 486 -20.50 -26.09 15.60
C PRO A 486 -19.61 -27.29 15.94
N CYS A 487 -19.58 -28.32 15.10
CA CYS A 487 -18.82 -29.56 15.37
C CYS A 487 -17.30 -29.33 15.51
N PHE A 488 -16.73 -28.32 14.83
CA PHE A 488 -15.29 -28.01 14.92
C PHE A 488 -14.88 -27.23 16.18
N ALA A 489 -15.80 -26.44 16.76
CA ALA A 489 -15.52 -25.70 17.98
C ALA A 489 -15.56 -26.60 19.23
N CYS A 490 -16.50 -27.56 19.26
CA CYS A 490 -16.61 -28.54 20.35
C CYS A 490 -15.41 -29.48 20.48
N SER A 491 -14.64 -29.73 19.41
CA SER A 491 -13.44 -30.59 19.48
C SER A 491 -12.20 -29.89 20.04
N ARG A 492 -12.25 -28.58 20.27
CA ARG A 492 -11.12 -27.75 20.74
C ARG A 492 -11.24 -27.31 22.21
N PHE A 493 -12.39 -27.56 22.84
CA PHE A 493 -12.61 -27.47 24.29
C PHE A 493 -12.64 -28.88 24.87
#